data_AF-A0A1Y4JU52-F1
#
_entry.id   AF-A0A1Y4JU52-F1
#
_cell.length_a   1.000
_cell.length_b   1.000
_cell.length_c   1.000
_cell.angle_alpha   90.00
_cell.angle_beta   90.00
_cell.angle_gamma   90.00
#
_symmetry.space_group_name_H-M   'P 1'
#
loop_
_entity.id
_entity.type
_entity.pdbx_description
1 polymer ?
#
loop_
_entity_poly.entity_id
_entity_poly.type
_entity_poly.pdbx_seq_one_letter_code
_entity_poly.pdbx_strand_id
1 'polypeptide(L)'
;METVISLQKPNTFIKDCLECNSSILQESQVAEYGASPVYGATGITGYTEAADVNGESILIIKDGSSVGTVKYVTGEYSYIGTLNRLIAKDGYYLKYIYFALQGFSFEPYKTGMAIPHIYFKDYGKAKIYCTSLSLQTLIAQKLSLIENKMEVEKRIILCYQLQKSYLLSRMFI
;
A
#
# COMPACT_ATOMS: atom_id res chain seq x y z
N MET A 1 -8.65 13.19 19.75
CA MET A 1 -8.42 11.74 19.58
C MET A 1 -6.91 11.52 19.43
N GLU A 2 -6.12 12.01 20.40
CA GLU A 2 -4.66 12.18 20.29
C GLU A 2 -3.88 11.41 21.36
N THR A 3 -4.53 10.59 22.19
CA THR A 3 -3.97 10.24 23.50
C THR A 3 -3.68 8.74 23.73
N VAL A 4 -3.59 7.92 22.67
CA VAL A 4 -3.22 6.49 22.83
C VAL A 4 -1.98 6.09 22.01
N ILE A 5 -1.65 6.82 20.94
CA ILE A 5 -0.51 6.48 20.06
C ILE A 5 0.84 6.98 20.63
N SER A 6 0.84 7.89 21.61
CA SER A 6 2.04 8.60 22.08
C SER A 6 2.96 7.83 23.05
N LEU A 7 2.64 6.58 23.43
CA LEU A 7 3.43 5.83 24.42
C LEU A 7 4.52 4.93 23.81
N GLN A 8 4.47 4.64 22.52
CA GLN A 8 5.42 3.73 21.87
C GLN A 8 6.55 4.51 21.21
N LYS A 9 7.73 4.46 21.81
CA LYS A 9 8.94 5.10 21.24
C LYS A 9 9.42 4.31 20.02
N PRO A 10 9.59 4.95 18.84
CA PRO A 10 10.16 4.29 17.67
C PRO A 10 11.52 3.67 17.98
N ASN A 11 11.70 2.39 17.66
CA ASN A 11 12.83 1.58 18.13
C ASN A 11 13.58 0.86 16.99
N THR A 12 13.00 0.73 15.80
CA THR A 12 13.60 0.01 14.67
C THR A 12 13.67 0.89 13.45
N PHE A 13 14.82 0.95 12.78
CA PHE A 13 14.93 1.70 11.53
C PHE A 13 14.19 0.97 10.40
N ILE A 14 13.50 1.72 9.54
CA ILE A 14 12.74 1.16 8.42
C ILE A 14 13.64 0.30 7.51
N LYS A 15 14.88 0.75 7.25
CA LYS A 15 15.87 -0.01 6.45
C LYS A 15 16.30 -1.34 7.08
N ASP A 16 16.14 -1.50 8.39
CA ASP A 16 16.57 -2.70 9.12
C ASP A 16 15.49 -3.79 9.07
N CYS A 17 14.22 -3.42 8.86
CA CYS A 17 13.11 -4.36 8.75
C CYS A 17 12.59 -4.57 7.31
N LEU A 18 12.97 -3.71 6.37
CA LEU A 18 12.52 -3.80 4.98
C LEU A 18 13.66 -3.82 3.97
N GLU A 19 13.43 -4.53 2.88
CA GLU A 19 14.15 -4.43 1.61
C GLU A 19 13.30 -3.66 0.60
N CYS A 20 13.94 -2.90 -0.27
CA CYS A 20 13.26 -2.05 -1.26
C CYS A 20 13.74 -2.38 -2.66
N ASN A 21 12.81 -2.69 -3.56
CA ASN A 21 13.06 -2.95 -4.97
C ASN A 21 12.29 -1.93 -5.83
N SER A 22 12.94 -1.43 -6.87
CA SER A 22 12.30 -0.57 -7.87
C SER A 22 12.01 -1.38 -9.13
N SER A 23 11.06 -0.91 -9.93
CA SER A 23 10.77 -1.46 -11.27
C SER A 23 11.25 -0.49 -12.35
N ILE A 24 11.61 -1.04 -13.51
CA ILE A 24 11.91 -0.27 -14.73
C ILE A 24 10.69 -0.21 -15.68
N LEU A 25 9.62 -0.93 -15.37
CA LEU A 25 8.41 -0.98 -16.19
C LEU A 25 7.74 0.40 -16.25
N GLN A 26 7.45 0.86 -17.45
CA GLN A 26 6.78 2.14 -17.70
C GLN A 26 5.30 1.92 -18.01
N GLU A 27 4.50 2.93 -17.71
CA GLU A 27 3.06 2.92 -18.00
C GLU A 27 2.76 2.78 -19.50
N SER A 28 3.62 3.25 -20.39
CA SER A 28 3.47 3.07 -21.85
C SER A 28 3.67 1.62 -22.32
N GLN A 29 4.19 0.74 -21.47
CA GLN A 29 4.52 -0.65 -21.80
C GLN A 29 3.47 -1.65 -21.29
N VAL A 30 2.42 -1.17 -20.62
CA VAL A 30 1.35 -2.03 -20.08
C VAL A 30 0.22 -2.16 -21.11
N ALA A 31 -0.43 -3.32 -21.13
CA ALA A 31 -1.59 -3.56 -21.98
C ALA A 31 -2.90 -3.28 -21.22
N GLU A 32 -4.00 -3.07 -21.94
CA GLU A 32 -5.35 -2.94 -21.35
C GLU A 32 -5.86 -4.27 -20.78
N TYR A 33 -5.40 -5.40 -21.33
CA TYR A 33 -5.78 -6.75 -20.94
C TYR A 33 -4.53 -7.64 -20.80
N GLY A 34 -4.62 -8.65 -19.94
CA GLY A 34 -3.54 -9.62 -19.71
C GLY A 34 -3.82 -10.48 -18.48
N ALA A 35 -2.93 -11.42 -18.19
CA ALA A 35 -3.09 -12.37 -17.08
C ALA A 35 -2.81 -11.76 -15.71
N SER A 36 -1.86 -10.82 -15.61
CA SER A 36 -1.39 -10.27 -14.33
C SER A 36 -1.57 -8.76 -14.25
N PRO A 37 -2.08 -8.21 -13.13
CA PRO A 37 -2.28 -6.78 -12.99
C PRO A 37 -0.94 -6.04 -12.79
N VAL A 38 -0.85 -4.84 -13.38
CA VAL A 38 0.24 -3.90 -13.17
C VAL A 38 -0.23 -2.75 -12.30
N TYR A 39 0.39 -2.59 -11.14
CA TYR A 39 0.10 -1.47 -10.25
C TYR A 39 0.86 -0.20 -10.63
N GLY A 40 0.18 0.95 -10.52
CA GLY A 40 0.71 2.30 -10.58
C GLY A 40 0.18 3.17 -9.44
N ALA A 41 0.41 4.48 -9.52
CA ALA A 41 0.08 5.42 -8.45
C ALA A 41 -1.42 5.50 -8.12
N THR A 42 -2.29 5.24 -9.09
CA THR A 42 -3.76 5.33 -8.97
C THR A 42 -4.45 3.98 -8.78
N GLY A 43 -3.72 2.88 -8.70
CA GLY A 43 -4.28 1.53 -8.63
C GLY A 43 -3.73 0.64 -9.73
N ILE A 44 -4.59 -0.14 -10.38
CA ILE A 44 -4.19 -0.95 -11.55
C ILE A 44 -4.16 -0.01 -12.76
N THR A 45 -3.00 0.08 -13.43
CA THR A 45 -2.83 0.91 -14.64
C THR A 45 -2.90 0.09 -15.94
N GLY A 46 -2.72 -1.23 -15.83
CA GLY A 46 -2.85 -2.15 -16.95
C GLY A 46 -2.49 -3.57 -16.55
N TYR A 47 -2.12 -4.38 -17.53
CA TYR A 47 -1.84 -5.80 -17.36
C TYR A 47 -0.62 -6.24 -18.18
N THR A 48 -0.03 -7.36 -17.76
CA THR A 48 1.02 -8.09 -18.47
C THR A 48 0.64 -9.56 -18.59
N GLU A 49 1.21 -10.26 -19.58
CA GLU A 49 1.01 -11.72 -19.73
C GLU A 49 1.77 -12.53 -18.66
N ALA A 50 2.85 -11.97 -18.13
CA ALA A 50 3.64 -12.58 -17.06
C ALA A 50 3.85 -11.57 -15.92
N ALA A 51 3.70 -12.05 -14.68
CA ALA A 51 4.00 -11.28 -13.49
C ALA A 51 5.50 -11.27 -13.19
N ASP A 52 6.00 -10.12 -12.75
CA ASP A 52 7.37 -9.98 -12.24
C ASP A 52 7.50 -10.46 -10.80
N VAL A 53 6.38 -10.50 -10.07
CA VAL A 53 6.34 -10.86 -8.66
C VAL A 53 5.21 -11.83 -8.38
N ASN A 54 5.52 -12.84 -7.56
CA ASN A 54 4.53 -13.68 -6.90
C ASN A 54 4.76 -13.63 -5.38
N GLY A 55 3.73 -13.26 -4.63
CA GLY A 55 3.74 -13.25 -3.17
C GLY A 55 3.16 -11.96 -2.58
N GLU A 56 3.46 -11.71 -1.30
CA GLU A 56 3.05 -10.48 -0.62
C GLU A 56 4.09 -9.37 -0.74
N SER A 57 3.63 -8.11 -0.77
CA SER A 57 4.51 -6.95 -0.62
C SER A 57 3.73 -5.71 -0.16
N ILE A 58 4.48 -4.69 0.23
CA ILE A 58 3.96 -3.33 0.32
C ILE A 58 4.43 -2.56 -0.92
N LEU A 59 3.52 -1.99 -1.68
CA LEU A 59 3.82 -1.02 -2.71
C LEU A 59 3.72 0.38 -2.12
N ILE A 60 4.74 1.21 -2.32
CA ILE A 60 4.75 2.62 -1.92
C ILE A 60 4.93 3.51 -3.14
N ILE A 61 4.09 4.54 -3.28
CA ILE A 61 4.26 5.56 -4.32
C ILE A 61 5.50 6.38 -3.99
N LYS A 62 6.51 6.32 -4.86
CA LYS A 62 7.77 7.06 -4.68
C LYS A 62 7.83 8.38 -5.44
N ASP A 63 7.01 8.56 -6.48
CA ASP A 63 6.93 9.79 -7.28
C ASP A 63 5.47 10.19 -7.55
N GLY A 64 5.18 11.49 -7.52
CA GLY A 64 3.89 12.07 -7.87
C GLY A 64 3.12 12.65 -6.69
N SER A 65 1.90 13.14 -6.95
CA SER A 65 1.10 13.86 -5.94
C SER A 65 0.72 13.01 -4.72
N SER A 66 0.62 11.69 -4.89
CA SER A 66 0.25 10.74 -3.83
C SER A 66 1.47 10.06 -3.18
N VAL A 67 2.67 10.65 -3.30
CA VAL A 67 3.90 10.08 -2.75
C VAL A 67 3.79 9.74 -1.25
N GLY A 68 4.31 8.58 -0.87
CA GLY A 68 4.21 8.04 0.49
C GLY A 68 2.97 7.19 0.75
N THR A 69 2.01 7.13 -0.18
CA THR A 69 0.86 6.23 -0.04
C THR A 69 1.30 4.78 -0.17
N VAL A 70 0.91 3.95 0.80
CA VAL A 70 1.23 2.52 0.83
C VAL A 70 0.02 1.64 0.52
N LYS A 71 0.25 0.54 -0.19
CA LYS A 71 -0.76 -0.48 -0.50
C LYS A 71 -0.17 -1.86 -0.24
N TYR A 72 -0.94 -2.72 0.44
CA TYR A 72 -0.59 -4.12 0.60
C TYR A 72 -1.16 -4.94 -0.56
N VAL A 73 -0.32 -5.75 -1.20
CA VAL A 73 -0.68 -6.59 -2.35
C VAL A 73 -0.22 -8.02 -2.14
N THR A 74 -0.95 -8.96 -2.72
CA THR A 74 -0.69 -10.41 -2.63
C THR A 74 -0.97 -11.08 -3.96
N GLY A 75 -0.26 -12.17 -4.26
CA GLY A 75 -0.46 -12.98 -5.46
C GLY A 75 0.50 -12.57 -6.58
N GLU A 76 0.10 -12.80 -7.82
CA GLU A 76 0.89 -12.49 -9.01
C GLU A 76 0.59 -11.08 -9.51
N TYR A 77 1.62 -10.25 -9.65
CA TYR A 77 1.47 -8.88 -10.12
C TYR A 77 2.80 -8.31 -10.65
N SER A 78 2.68 -7.19 -11.35
CA SER A 78 3.78 -6.30 -11.72
C SER A 78 3.50 -4.89 -11.21
N TYR A 79 4.50 -4.01 -11.27
CA TYR A 79 4.35 -2.61 -10.85
C TYR A 79 5.25 -1.70 -11.66
N ILE A 80 4.81 -0.47 -11.91
CA ILE A 80 5.58 0.51 -12.68
C ILE A 80 6.61 1.26 -11.81
N GLY A 81 7.55 1.93 -12.48
CA GLY A 81 8.66 2.65 -11.84
C GLY A 81 8.28 3.84 -10.96
N THR A 82 7.01 4.26 -10.88
CA THR A 82 6.54 5.27 -9.89
C THR A 82 6.33 4.68 -8.50
N LEU A 83 6.39 3.35 -8.38
CA LEU A 83 6.26 2.62 -7.13
C LEU A 83 7.61 2.00 -6.72
N ASN A 84 7.81 1.84 -5.42
CA ASN A 84 8.76 0.88 -4.87
C ASN A 84 8.00 -0.29 -4.25
N ARG A 85 8.58 -1.48 -4.37
CA ARG A 85 8.15 -2.68 -3.66
C ARG A 85 8.98 -2.84 -2.40
N LEU A 86 8.32 -3.04 -1.27
CA LEU A 86 8.93 -3.28 0.02
C LEU A 86 8.61 -4.70 0.51
N ILE A 87 9.65 -5.41 0.96
CA ILE A 87 9.58 -6.78 1.48
C ILE A 87 10.10 -6.77 2.91
N ALA A 88 9.48 -7.55 3.80
CA ALA A 88 9.97 -7.72 5.15
C ALA A 88 11.23 -8.60 5.16
N LYS A 89 12.23 -8.18 5.93
CA LYS A 89 13.37 -9.04 6.29
C LYS A 89 12.95 -10.06 7.34
N ASP A 90 13.78 -11.08 7.51
CA ASP A 90 13.58 -12.11 8.53
C ASP A 90 13.36 -11.50 9.92
N GLY A 91 12.40 -12.06 10.66
CA GLY A 91 12.03 -11.60 12.00
C GLY A 91 10.98 -10.48 12.04
N TYR A 92 10.45 -10.05 10.90
CA TYR A 92 9.40 -9.04 10.82
C TYR A 92 8.16 -9.53 10.07
N TYR A 93 6.98 -9.10 10.53
CA TYR A 93 5.72 -9.41 9.88
C TYR A 93 5.32 -8.30 8.90
N LEU A 94 5.32 -8.58 7.61
CA LEU A 94 5.11 -7.56 6.57
C LEU A 94 3.80 -6.78 6.75
N LYS A 95 2.69 -7.47 7.00
CA LYS A 95 1.39 -6.83 7.17
C LYS A 95 1.33 -5.95 8.43
N TYR A 96 2.14 -6.21 9.46
CA TYR A 96 2.29 -5.29 10.59
C TYR A 96 3.01 -4.00 10.16
N ILE A 97 4.11 -4.13 9.44
CA ILE A 97 4.87 -2.97 8.93
C ILE A 97 3.99 -2.14 8.00
N TYR A 98 3.14 -2.77 7.18
CA TYR A 98 2.15 -2.07 6.36
C TYR A 98 1.28 -1.11 7.17
N PHE A 99 0.70 -1.59 8.28
CA PHE A 99 -0.11 -0.75 9.17
C PHE A 99 0.73 0.35 9.84
N ALA A 100 1.97 0.06 10.22
CA ALA A 100 2.87 1.08 10.77
C ALA A 100 3.17 2.18 9.74
N LEU A 101 3.40 1.82 8.47
CA LEU A 101 3.66 2.77 7.39
C LEU A 101 2.42 3.55 6.96
N GLN A 102 1.21 2.99 7.07
CA GLN A 102 -0.03 3.75 6.84
C GLN A 102 -0.14 4.95 7.81
N GLY A 103 0.33 4.80 9.05
CA GLY A 103 0.35 5.87 10.05
C GLY A 103 1.62 6.72 10.06
N PHE A 104 2.60 6.39 9.22
CA PHE A 104 3.89 7.08 9.18
C PHE A 104 3.83 8.35 8.32
N SER A 105 4.36 9.46 8.85
CA SER A 105 4.44 10.71 8.08
C SER A 105 5.67 10.72 7.17
N PHE A 106 5.43 10.58 5.86
CA PHE A 106 6.47 10.71 4.84
C PHE A 106 6.81 12.17 4.48
N GLU A 107 6.05 13.16 4.97
CA GLU A 107 6.25 14.58 4.63
C GLU A 107 7.70 15.08 4.81
N PRO A 108 8.41 14.77 5.91
CA PRO A 108 9.79 15.23 6.10
C PRO A 108 10.79 14.67 5.07
N TYR A 109 10.40 13.63 4.34
CA TYR A 109 11.23 12.93 3.37
C TYR A 109 10.88 13.26 1.93
N LYS A 110 9.81 14.03 1.69
CA LYS A 110 9.42 14.47 0.35
C LYS A 110 10.40 15.52 -0.15
N THR A 111 10.87 15.32 -1.37
CA THR A 111 11.72 16.26 -2.10
C THR A 111 11.08 16.61 -3.45
N GLY A 112 11.53 17.70 -4.07
CA GLY A 112 10.98 18.17 -5.35
C GLY A 112 9.73 19.04 -5.19
N MET A 113 9.75 20.24 -5.79
CA MET A 113 8.66 21.22 -5.69
C MET A 113 7.49 20.87 -6.63
N ALA A 114 7.79 20.58 -7.91
CA ALA A 114 6.76 20.31 -8.93
C ALA A 114 6.28 18.85 -8.92
N ILE A 115 7.21 17.90 -8.72
CA ILE A 115 6.91 16.48 -8.62
C ILE A 115 7.51 15.98 -7.29
N PRO A 116 6.67 15.82 -6.26
CA PRO A 116 7.09 15.26 -5.00
C PRO A 116 7.62 13.84 -5.18
N HIS A 117 8.73 13.54 -4.54
CA HIS A 117 9.35 12.22 -4.57
C HIS A 117 10.01 11.86 -3.24
N ILE A 118 10.15 10.56 -2.96
CA ILE A 118 10.82 10.03 -1.76
C ILE A 118 11.84 8.96 -2.14
N TYR A 119 12.93 8.86 -1.38
CA TYR A 119 13.94 7.82 -1.57
C TYR A 119 14.06 6.92 -0.34
N PHE A 120 14.14 5.60 -0.56
CA PHE A 120 14.30 4.63 0.53
C PHE A 120 15.58 4.86 1.35
N LYS A 121 16.66 5.37 0.72
CA LYS A 121 17.89 5.76 1.43
C LYS A 121 17.66 6.85 2.50
N ASP A 122 16.59 7.64 2.37
CA ASP A 122 16.28 8.77 3.24
C ASP A 122 15.24 8.38 4.28
N TYR A 123 14.04 7.96 3.88
CA TYR A 123 13.02 7.53 4.85
C TYR A 123 13.37 6.20 5.53
N GLY A 124 14.24 5.38 4.94
CA GLY A 124 14.78 4.17 5.57
C GLY A 124 15.56 4.45 6.86
N LYS A 125 16.04 5.69 7.06
CA LYS A 125 16.72 6.15 8.29
C LYS A 125 15.72 6.57 9.38
N ALA A 126 14.43 6.65 9.08
CA ALA A 126 13.39 6.87 10.06
C ALA A 126 13.21 5.61 10.92
N LYS A 127 12.68 5.80 12.13
CA LYS A 127 12.29 4.69 12.99
C LYS A 127 10.78 4.51 13.00
N ILE A 128 10.36 3.26 12.98
CA ILE A 128 9.01 2.83 13.35
C ILE A 128 9.08 2.04 14.65
N TYR A 129 7.95 1.89 15.31
CA TYR A 129 7.84 0.98 16.44
C TYR A 129 7.65 -0.44 15.91
N CYS A 130 8.54 -1.35 16.30
CA CYS A 130 8.42 -2.78 16.06
C CYS A 130 8.51 -3.53 17.40
N THR A 131 7.57 -4.42 17.63
CA THR A 131 7.53 -5.29 18.82
C THR A 131 8.01 -6.70 18.48
N SER A 132 7.89 -7.67 19.39
CA SER A 132 8.20 -9.08 19.10
C SER A 132 7.35 -9.59 17.92
N LEU A 133 7.91 -10.52 17.13
CA LEU A 133 7.21 -11.08 15.97
C LEU A 133 5.82 -11.62 16.33
N SER A 134 5.68 -12.30 17.46
CA SER A 134 4.39 -12.82 17.94
C SER A 134 3.35 -11.71 18.14
N LEU A 135 3.75 -10.57 18.72
CA LEU A 135 2.85 -9.45 18.94
C LEU A 135 2.59 -8.68 17.64
N GLN A 136 3.58 -8.57 16.73
CA GLN A 136 3.37 -8.02 15.39
C GLN A 136 2.27 -8.79 14.65
N THR A 137 2.36 -10.13 14.64
CA THR A 137 1.35 -11.00 14.02
C THR A 137 -0.02 -10.80 14.66
N LEU A 138 -0.12 -10.79 15.99
CA LEU A 138 -1.39 -10.58 16.68
C LEU A 138 -2.02 -9.22 16.32
N ILE A 139 -1.25 -8.14 16.36
CA ILE A 139 -1.73 -6.79 16.02
C ILE A 139 -2.21 -6.77 14.57
N ALA A 140 -1.40 -7.27 13.64
CA ALA A 140 -1.73 -7.25 12.23
C ALA A 140 -2.96 -8.10 11.91
N GLN A 141 -3.15 -9.24 12.57
CA GLN A 141 -4.37 -10.03 12.44
C GLN A 141 -5.60 -9.25 12.89
N LYS A 142 -5.54 -8.58 14.05
CA LYS A 142 -6.66 -7.77 14.56
C LYS A 142 -6.99 -6.60 13.64
N LEU A 143 -5.98 -5.87 13.15
CA LEU A 143 -6.18 -4.76 12.21
C LEU A 143 -6.69 -5.25 10.85
N SER A 144 -6.23 -6.41 10.38
CA SER A 144 -6.72 -7.00 9.12
C SER A 144 -8.20 -7.39 9.21
N LEU A 145 -8.69 -7.85 10.37
CA LEU A 145 -10.13 -8.09 10.56
C LEU A 145 -10.95 -6.80 10.41
N ILE A 146 -10.42 -5.67 10.89
CA ILE A 146 -11.07 -4.35 10.77
C ILE A 146 -11.04 -3.88 9.31
N GLU A 147 -9.89 -3.95 8.62
CA GLU A 147 -9.80 -3.64 7.19
C GLU A 147 -10.76 -4.48 6.35
N ASN A 148 -10.81 -5.79 6.61
CA ASN A 148 -11.70 -6.70 5.89
C ASN A 148 -13.17 -6.33 6.09
N LYS A 149 -13.56 -5.99 7.33
CA LYS A 149 -14.92 -5.51 7.61
C LYS A 149 -15.20 -4.22 6.86
N MET A 150 -14.31 -3.24 6.92
CA MET A 150 -14.47 -1.97 6.20
C MET A 150 -14.64 -2.19 4.69
N GLU A 151 -13.89 -3.12 4.11
CA GLU A 151 -13.98 -3.44 2.68
C GLU A 151 -15.31 -4.11 2.30
N VAL A 152 -15.85 -4.97 3.17
CA VAL A 152 -17.20 -5.53 2.98
C VAL A 152 -18.26 -4.43 3.02
N GLU A 153 -18.22 -3.54 4.01
CA GLU A 153 -19.20 -2.45 4.14
C GLU A 153 -19.17 -1.50 2.93
N LYS A 154 -17.96 -1.14 2.44
CA LYS A 154 -17.80 -0.31 1.23
C LYS A 154 -18.44 -0.98 -0.01
N ARG A 155 -18.24 -2.28 -0.18
CA ARG A 155 -18.85 -3.04 -1.29
C ARG A 155 -20.37 -3.06 -1.18
N ILE A 156 -20.91 -3.27 0.02
CA ILE A 156 -22.35 -3.22 0.28
C ILE A 156 -22.93 -1.84 -0.08
N ILE A 157 -22.27 -0.76 0.35
CA ILE A 157 -22.69 0.61 0.01
C ILE A 157 -22.71 0.83 -1.51
N LEU A 158 -21.67 0.37 -2.22
CA LEU A 158 -21.61 0.47 -3.68
C LEU A 158 -22.78 -0.28 -4.35
N CYS A 159 -23.07 -1.50 -3.90
CA CYS A 159 -24.22 -2.27 -4.40
C CYS A 159 -25.55 -1.53 -4.17
N TYR A 160 -25.75 -0.96 -2.98
CA TYR A 160 -26.97 -0.18 -2.70
C TYR A 160 -27.07 1.09 -3.55
N GLN A 161 -25.97 1.77 -3.83
CA GLN A 161 -25.96 2.93 -4.73
C GLN A 161 -26.34 2.55 -6.16
N LEU A 162 -25.80 1.45 -6.67
CA LEU A 162 -26.15 0.91 -8.00
C LEU A 162 -27.63 0.52 -8.07
N GLN A 163 -28.12 -0.20 -7.06
CA GLN A 163 -29.53 -0.58 -6.98
C GLN A 163 -30.45 0.64 -6.92
N LYS A 164 -30.11 1.63 -6.09
CA LYS A 164 -30.87 2.89 -5.99
C LYS A 164 -30.92 3.60 -7.34
N SER A 165 -29.79 3.75 -8.03
CA SER A 165 -29.71 4.39 -9.34
C SER A 165 -30.59 3.67 -10.37
N TYR A 166 -30.49 2.35 -10.42
CA TYR A 166 -31.33 1.53 -11.29
C TYR A 166 -32.82 1.72 -11.03
N LEU A 167 -33.26 1.65 -9.76
CA LEU A 167 -34.66 1.83 -9.40
C LEU A 167 -35.17 3.23 -9.74
N LEU A 168 -34.41 4.28 -9.44
CA LEU A 168 -34.79 5.66 -9.79
C LEU A 168 -34.96 5.84 -11.30
N SER A 169 -34.08 5.24 -12.12
CA SER A 169 -34.22 5.29 -13.59
C SER A 169 -35.49 4.60 -14.11
N ARG A 170 -36.11 3.72 -13.32
CA ARG A 170 -37.33 2.98 -13.67
C ARG A 170 -38.61 3.61 -13.08
N MET A 171 -38.49 4.50 -12.09
CA MET A 171 -39.63 5.05 -11.36
C MET A 171 -40.23 6.30 -12.02
N PHE A 172 -39.48 7.02 -12.84
CA PHE A 172 -39.97 8.17 -13.58
C PHE A 172 -40.22 7.77 -15.04
N ILE A 173 -41.50 7.74 -15.43
CA ILE A 173 -42.00 7.72 -16.82
C ILE A 173 -42.14 9.17 -17.28
#